data_AF-A0A5J5B557-F1
#
_entry.id   AF-A0A5J5B557-F1
#
_cell.length_a   1.000
_cell.length_b   1.000
_cell.length_c   1.000
_cell.angle_alpha   90.00
_cell.angle_beta   90.00
_cell.angle_gamma   90.00
#
_symmetry.space_group_name_H-M   'P 1'
#
loop_
_entity.id
_entity.type
_entity.pdbx_description
1 polymer ?
#
loop_
_entity_poly.entity_id
_entity_poly.type
_entity_poly.pdbx_seq_one_letter_code
_entity_poly.pdbx_strand_id
1 'polypeptide(L)'
;MEALAKKHGCTVAQLALAWVLSQGDDIAPIPGTTKIKNLDANIGALRVKLTKEDLNEICDAVPLNEVAGDRIHDHLYRISWKFSDTPAKDLKLSTN
;
A
#
# COMPACT_ATOMS: atom_id res chain seq x y z
N MET A 1 -16.71 -0.30 3.88
CA MET A 1 -15.79 -0.57 2.74
C MET A 1 -16.26 -1.68 1.78
N GLU A 2 -16.49 -2.93 2.20
CA GLU A 2 -16.88 -4.02 1.28
C GLU A 2 -18.22 -3.79 0.56
N ALA A 3 -19.24 -3.29 1.27
CA ALA A 3 -20.55 -2.97 0.69
C ALA A 3 -20.44 -1.90 -0.41
N LEU A 4 -19.64 -0.86 -0.17
CA LEU A 4 -19.38 0.20 -1.13
C LEU A 4 -18.58 -0.33 -2.33
N ALA A 5 -17.58 -1.18 -2.11
CA ALA A 5 -16.84 -1.80 -3.21
C ALA A 5 -17.76 -2.64 -4.10
N LYS A 6 -18.71 -3.38 -3.49
CA LYS A 6 -19.75 -4.14 -4.20
C LYS A 6 -20.71 -3.23 -4.98
N LYS A 7 -21.12 -2.09 -4.42
CA LYS A 7 -21.95 -1.07 -5.12
C LYS A 7 -21.29 -0.59 -6.41
N HIS A 8 -19.97 -0.40 -6.40
CA HIS A 8 -19.18 0.01 -7.56
C HIS A 8 -18.66 -1.16 -8.41
N GLY A 9 -19.01 -2.41 -8.07
CA GLY A 9 -18.56 -3.59 -8.80
C GLY A 9 -17.03 -3.76 -8.83
N CYS A 10 -16.34 -3.28 -7.79
CA CYS A 10 -14.87 -3.29 -7.70
C CYS A 10 -14.39 -4.00 -6.44
N THR A 11 -13.09 -4.29 -6.38
CA THR A 11 -12.46 -4.82 -5.15
C THR A 11 -12.22 -3.70 -4.14
N VAL A 12 -12.09 -4.04 -2.85
CA VAL A 12 -11.77 -3.05 -1.81
C VAL A 12 -10.44 -2.34 -2.10
N ALA A 13 -9.45 -3.06 -2.64
CA ALA A 13 -8.17 -2.46 -3.05
C ALA A 13 -8.34 -1.43 -4.19
N GLN A 14 -9.20 -1.73 -5.16
CA GLN A 14 -9.54 -0.79 -6.23
C GLN A 14 -10.30 0.42 -5.70
N LEU A 15 -11.25 0.22 -4.79
CA LEU A 15 -11.98 1.31 -4.15
C LEU A 15 -11.02 2.25 -3.40
N ALA A 16 -10.10 1.69 -2.61
CA ALA A 16 -9.11 2.47 -1.89
C ALA A 16 -8.19 3.26 -2.84
N LEU A 17 -7.69 2.63 -3.90
CA LEU A 17 -6.85 3.31 -4.88
C LEU A 17 -7.61 4.39 -5.67
N ALA A 18 -8.88 4.15 -6.00
CA ALA A 18 -9.75 5.12 -6.65
C ALA A 18 -10.03 6.33 -5.76
N TRP A 19 -10.17 6.14 -4.44
CA TRP A 19 -10.30 7.23 -3.47
C TRP A 19 -9.03 8.08 -3.40
N VAL A 20 -7.83 7.46 -3.44
CA VAL A 20 -6.57 8.22 -3.48
C VAL A 20 -6.49 9.06 -4.74
N LEU A 21 -6.83 8.46 -5.89
CA LEU A 21 -6.86 9.15 -7.18
C LEU A 21 -7.88 10.30 -7.24
N SER A 22 -8.93 10.27 -6.44
CA SER A 22 -9.95 11.32 -6.41
C SER A 22 -9.64 12.47 -5.45
N GLN A 23 -8.52 12.44 -4.72
CA GLN A 23 -8.15 13.51 -3.79
C GLN A 23 -7.70 14.80 -4.48
N GLY A 24 -7.26 14.72 -5.74
CA GLY A 24 -6.82 15.89 -6.51
C GLY A 24 -6.14 15.50 -7.82
N ASP A 25 -6.15 16.41 -8.80
CA ASP A 25 -5.49 16.20 -10.10
C ASP A 25 -3.95 16.20 -10.01
N ASP A 26 -3.40 16.63 -8.87
CA ASP A 26 -1.99 16.65 -8.52
C ASP A 26 -1.52 15.39 -7.76
N ILE A 27 -2.43 14.42 -7.54
CA ILE A 27 -2.14 13.18 -6.82
C ILE A 27 -1.84 12.05 -7.80
N ALA A 28 -0.58 11.58 -7.79
CA ALA A 28 -0.11 10.46 -8.60
C ALA A 28 0.33 9.27 -7.72
N PRO A 29 -0.57 8.36 -7.35
CA PRO A 29 -0.20 7.18 -6.56
C PRO A 29 0.68 6.23 -7.36
N ILE A 30 1.68 5.65 -6.71
CA ILE A 30 2.68 4.73 -7.31
C ILE A 30 2.57 3.30 -6.73
N PRO A 31 1.42 2.61 -6.90
CA PRO A 31 1.21 1.30 -6.29
C PRO A 31 2.11 0.23 -6.93
N GLY A 32 3.08 -0.26 -6.16
CA GLY A 32 3.96 -1.37 -6.56
C GLY A 32 3.33 -2.74 -6.28
N THR A 33 3.60 -3.71 -7.15
CA THR A 33 3.18 -5.12 -6.97
C THR A 33 4.11 -6.06 -7.73
N THR A 34 4.27 -7.29 -7.23
CA THR A 34 5.02 -8.37 -7.91
C THR A 34 4.10 -9.33 -8.69
N LYS A 35 2.78 -9.15 -8.60
CA LYS A 35 1.77 -10.03 -9.21
C LYS A 35 1.01 -9.31 -10.31
N ILE A 36 0.92 -9.92 -11.50
CA ILE A 36 0.21 -9.36 -12.66
C ILE A 36 -1.27 -9.13 -12.35
N LYS A 37 -1.96 -10.08 -11.69
CA LYS A 37 -3.38 -9.92 -11.31
C LYS A 37 -3.64 -8.65 -10.47
N ASN A 38 -2.67 -8.28 -9.63
CA ASN A 38 -2.78 -7.07 -8.82
C ASN A 38 -2.48 -5.82 -9.65
N LEU A 39 -1.59 -5.91 -10.65
CA LEU A 39 -1.36 -4.84 -11.61
C LEU A 39 -2.64 -4.55 -12.40
N ASP A 40 -3.32 -5.59 -12.89
CA ASP A 40 -4.60 -5.46 -13.58
C ASP A 40 -5.66 -4.81 -12.67
N ALA A 41 -5.71 -5.23 -11.40
CA ALA A 41 -6.60 -4.62 -10.42
C ALA A 41 -6.27 -3.13 -10.21
N ASN A 42 -5.00 -2.76 -10.03
CA ASN A 42 -4.58 -1.36 -9.86
C ASN A 42 -4.99 -0.49 -11.05
N ILE A 43 -4.79 -0.99 -12.28
CA ILE A 43 -5.23 -0.32 -13.51
C ILE A 43 -6.76 -0.18 -13.53
N GLY A 44 -7.48 -1.23 -13.11
CA GLY A 44 -8.94 -1.21 -13.02
C GLY A 44 -9.49 -0.13 -12.09
N ALA A 45 -8.74 0.31 -11.07
CA ALA A 45 -9.16 1.37 -10.17
C ALA A 45 -9.41 2.71 -10.90
N LEU A 46 -8.70 2.99 -12.00
CA LEU A 46 -8.88 4.19 -12.81
C LEU A 46 -10.28 4.32 -13.42
N ARG A 47 -10.99 3.20 -13.55
CA ARG A 47 -12.35 3.14 -14.11
C ARG A 47 -13.43 3.37 -13.05
N VAL A 48 -13.09 3.29 -11.77
CA VAL A 48 -14.02 3.51 -10.66
C VAL A 48 -14.28 5.01 -10.55
N LYS A 49 -15.55 5.41 -10.65
CA LYS A 49 -16.00 6.79 -10.46
C LYS A 49 -16.73 6.88 -9.12
N LEU A 50 -16.20 7.72 -8.23
CA LEU A 50 -16.75 7.98 -6.91
C LEU A 50 -17.48 9.31 -6.93
N THR A 51 -18.67 9.31 -6.35
CA THR A 51 -19.45 10.53 -6.08
C THR A 51 -18.97 11.19 -4.80
N LYS A 52 -19.40 12.43 -4.52
CA LYS A 52 -19.05 13.11 -3.26
C LYS A 52 -19.58 12.35 -2.05
N GLU A 53 -20.75 11.74 -2.20
CA GLU A 53 -21.39 10.92 -1.18
C GLU A 53 -20.55 9.67 -0.90
N ASP A 54 -20.03 9.02 -1.94
CA ASP A 54 -19.15 7.85 -1.77
C ASP A 54 -17.85 8.24 -1.06
N LEU A 55 -17.28 9.42 -1.37
CA LEU A 55 -16.08 9.91 -0.68
C LEU A 55 -16.31 10.15 0.80
N ASN A 56 -17.46 10.75 1.15
CA ASN A 56 -17.84 10.95 2.55
C ASN A 56 -18.03 9.60 3.26
N GLU A 57 -18.71 8.63 2.63
CA GLU A 57 -18.89 7.29 3.18
C GLU A 57 -17.55 6.58 3.43
N ILE A 58 -16.57 6.75 2.54
CA ILE A 58 -15.21 6.20 2.73
C ILE A 58 -14.51 6.85 3.92
N CYS A 59 -14.58 8.18 4.05
CA CYS A 59 -13.98 8.91 5.16
C CYS A 59 -14.62 8.54 6.51
N ASP A 60 -15.94 8.37 6.55
CA ASP A 60 -16.67 7.95 7.75
C ASP A 60 -16.35 6.51 8.14
N ALA A 61 -16.09 5.65 7.15
CA ALA A 61 -15.74 4.25 7.39
C ALA A 61 -14.30 4.04 7.89
N VAL A 62 -13.42 5.03 7.76
CA VAL A 62 -12.00 4.96 8.19
C VAL A 62 -11.62 6.23 8.94
N PRO A 63 -11.88 6.30 10.26
CA PRO A 63 -11.66 7.51 11.03
C PRO A 63 -10.15 7.79 11.20
N LEU A 64 -9.76 9.06 11.11
CA LEU A 64 -8.35 9.49 11.06
C LEU A 64 -7.52 9.07 12.28
N ASN A 65 -8.14 8.93 13.45
CA ASN A 65 -7.49 8.51 14.68
C ASN A 65 -7.02 7.04 14.67
N GLU A 66 -7.59 6.20 13.81
CA GLU A 66 -7.17 4.81 13.64
C GLU A 66 -5.97 4.66 12.68
N VAL A 67 -5.67 5.70 11.89
CA VAL A 67 -4.66 5.66 10.82
C VAL A 67 -3.40 6.47 11.16
N ALA A 68 -3.43 7.26 12.23
CA ALA A 68 -2.26 7.98 12.73
C ALA A 68 -1.16 6.98 13.13
N GLY A 69 -0.22 6.73 12.21
CA GLY A 69 0.84 5.74 12.37
C GLY A 69 2.15 6.33 12.86
N ASP A 70 2.94 5.51 13.56
CA ASP A 70 4.31 5.82 13.89
C ASP A 70 5.20 5.85 12.64
N ARG A 71 6.24 6.69 12.67
CA ARG A 71 7.22 6.82 11.58
C ARG A 71 7.92 5.49 11.25
N ILE A 72 8.02 4.60 12.22
CA ILE A 72 8.52 3.23 12.08
C ILE A 72 7.57 2.33 12.88
N HIS A 73 6.97 1.35 12.21
CA HIS A 73 6.17 0.32 12.88
C HIS A 73 7.03 -0.41 13.93
N ASP A 74 6.54 -0.58 15.16
CA ASP A 74 7.30 -1.15 16.29
C ASP A 74 8.07 -2.45 15.94
N HIS A 75 7.45 -3.32 15.14
CA HIS A 75 8.06 -4.57 14.68
C HIS A 75 9.29 -4.38 13.77
N LEU A 76 9.35 -3.31 12.97
CA LEU A 76 10.48 -3.01 12.09
C LEU A 76 11.70 -2.50 12.89
N TYR A 77 11.48 -1.83 14.02
CA TYR A 77 12.55 -1.37 14.89
C TYR A 77 13.39 -2.57 15.37
N ARG A 78 12.72 -3.63 15.86
CA ARG A 78 13.36 -4.81 16.45
C ARG A 78 14.19 -5.66 15.49
N ILE A 79 13.91 -5.60 14.18
CA ILE A 79 14.56 -6.46 13.17
C ILE A 79 15.64 -5.72 12.38
N SER A 80 15.74 -4.40 12.52
CA SER A 80 16.64 -3.57 11.71
C SER A 80 18.12 -3.95 11.85
N TRP A 81 18.53 -4.47 13.00
CA TRP A 81 19.88 -4.99 13.28
C TRP A 81 20.00 -6.51 13.24
N LYS A 82 18.89 -7.25 13.09
CA LYS A 82 18.88 -8.72 13.21
C LYS A 82 19.70 -9.43 12.12
N PHE A 83 19.89 -8.76 10.98
CA PHE A 83 20.58 -9.31 9.82
C PHE A 83 21.65 -8.37 9.28
N SER A 84 22.14 -7.42 10.10
CA SER A 84 23.20 -6.48 9.72
C SER A 84 24.59 -7.09 9.81
N ASP A 85 24.73 -8.35 9.40
CA ASP A 85 26.00 -9.06 9.38
C ASP A 85 26.74 -8.79 8.05
N THR A 86 28.07 -8.77 8.12
CA THR A 86 28.94 -8.67 6.92
C THR A 86 29.57 -10.04 6.67
N PRO A 87 29.53 -10.57 5.43
CA PRO A 87 30.22 -11.82 5.11
C PRO A 87 31.69 -11.76 5.50
N ALA A 88 32.19 -12.80 6.17
CA ALA A 88 33.59 -12.89 6.57
C ALA A 88 34.50 -12.90 5.32
N LYS A 89 35.68 -12.28 5.43
CA LYS A 89 36.68 -12.32 4.36
C LYS A 89 37.19 -13.75 4.20
N ASP A 90 37.04 -14.33 3.02
CA ASP A 90 37.51 -15.69 2.70
C ASP A 90 39.03 -15.81 2.97
N LEU A 91 39.40 -16.56 4.02
CA LEU A 91 40.77 -16.88 4.35
C LEU A 91 41.22 -18.14 3.59
N LYS A 92 41.24 -18.08 2.26
CA LYS A 92 41.90 -19.11 1.44
C LYS A 92 42.79 -18.44 0.42
N LEU A 93 44.09 -18.38 0.73
CA LEU A 93 45.25 -18.37 -0.20
C LEU A 93 46.47 -17.81 0.56
N SER A 94 47.15 -18.68 1.32
CA SER A 94 48.61 -18.61 1.57
C SER A 94 49.00 -19.67 2.59
N THR A 95 49.08 -20.92 2.15
CA THR A 95 50.01 -21.89 2.75
C THR A 95 51.11 -22.10 1.72
N ASN A 96 52.29 -21.55 2.05
CA ASN A 96 53.56 -21.84 1.39
C ASN A 96 53.93 -23.31 1.54
#